data_AF-A0A7C4WAN2-F1
#
_entry.id   AF-A0A7C4WAN2-F1
#
_cell.length_a   1.000
_cell.length_b   1.000
_cell.length_c   1.000
_cell.angle_alpha   90.00
_cell.angle_beta   90.00
_cell.angle_gamma   90.00
#
_symmetry.space_group_name_H-M   'P 1'
#
loop_
_entity.id
_entity.type
_entity.pdbx_description
1 polymer ?
#
loop_
_entity_poly.entity_id
_entity_poly.type
_entity_poly.pdbx_seq_one_letter_code
_entity_poly.pdbx_strand_id
1 'polypeptide(L)'
;MGLDFDASQASRRRPALGRYGVAALAAALGWAAAQAAWVSEDAYIIFRTVDNFLHGYGLRWNVAERVQSFTAPLWTLALAAAGAVTREYYFTALALGLACSAAAVWILARKLCRSLGAAAWLLSALCSSKAFVDFTTSGLENALGYLLLAAFGLAFLGQAEGERQEAGGGEVDQGSVFRRAPAGRSASSVPAAEAGRPATDLCHWFFRMALIAALGVCNRLDMALLFAPAAAYAFWMAARAAGWRRVAGAALLAGLPLLAWELFSLLYYGFPVPNTA
;
A
#
# COMPACT_ATOMS: atom_id res chain seq x y z
N MET A 1 51.47 13.95 -18.37
CA MET A 1 50.40 13.35 -19.20
C MET A 1 49.39 12.77 -18.23
N GLY A 2 48.54 13.64 -17.68
CA GLY A 2 47.56 13.29 -16.66
C GLY A 2 46.34 12.66 -17.31
N LEU A 3 45.95 11.49 -16.83
CA LEU A 3 44.70 10.85 -17.21
C LEU A 3 43.58 11.50 -16.40
N ASP A 4 42.90 12.45 -17.03
CA ASP A 4 41.67 13.03 -16.48
C ASP A 4 40.59 11.94 -16.45
N PHE A 5 40.35 11.44 -15.24
CA PHE A 5 39.25 10.55 -14.94
C PHE A 5 37.98 11.40 -14.93
N ASP A 6 37.34 11.52 -16.08
CA ASP A 6 36.06 12.21 -16.23
C ASP A 6 34.96 11.43 -15.49
N ALA A 7 34.84 11.70 -14.18
CA ALA A 7 33.85 11.14 -13.29
C ALA A 7 32.48 11.85 -13.37
N SER A 8 32.18 12.56 -14.48
CA SER A 8 31.00 13.42 -14.59
C SER A 8 29.78 12.81 -15.33
N GLN A 9 29.86 11.58 -15.84
CA GLN A 9 28.82 11.02 -16.73
C GLN A 9 28.06 9.79 -16.19
N ALA A 10 28.20 9.43 -14.92
CA ALA A 10 27.41 8.33 -14.34
C ALA A 10 26.04 8.81 -13.82
N SER A 11 25.25 9.43 -14.71
CA SER A 11 23.79 9.47 -14.50
C SER A 11 23.30 8.01 -14.50
N ARG A 12 23.26 7.39 -13.32
CA ARG A 12 22.81 6.00 -13.12
C ARG A 12 21.36 5.88 -13.59
N ARG A 13 21.17 5.67 -14.90
CA ARG A 13 19.90 5.22 -15.49
C ARG A 13 19.54 3.94 -14.77
N ARG A 14 18.50 4.01 -13.93
CA ARG A 14 17.96 2.85 -13.18
C ARG A 14 17.61 1.79 -14.23
N PRO A 15 18.30 0.63 -14.32
CA PRO A 15 17.82 -0.44 -15.18
C PRO A 15 16.52 -0.94 -14.56
N ALA A 16 15.40 -0.47 -15.12
CA ALA A 16 14.09 -0.97 -14.77
C ALA A 16 14.10 -2.47 -15.05
N LEU A 17 13.56 -3.27 -14.14
CA LEU A 17 13.33 -4.68 -14.38
C LEU A 17 12.56 -4.81 -15.71
N GLY A 18 13.23 -5.30 -16.76
CA GLY A 18 12.62 -5.39 -18.08
C GLY A 18 11.37 -6.26 -18.04
N ARG A 19 10.47 -6.12 -19.02
CA ARG A 19 9.23 -6.90 -19.14
C ARG A 19 9.40 -8.41 -18.89
N TYR A 20 10.55 -8.96 -19.28
CA TYR A 20 10.91 -10.37 -19.08
C TYR A 20 11.22 -10.73 -17.63
N GLY A 21 11.86 -9.84 -16.87
CA GLY A 21 12.10 -10.04 -15.43
C GLY A 21 10.81 -10.03 -14.64
N VAL A 22 9.87 -9.14 -15.00
CA VAL A 22 8.52 -9.09 -14.42
C VAL A 22 7.73 -10.36 -14.75
N ALA A 23 7.79 -10.84 -15.99
CA ALA A 23 7.12 -12.07 -16.39
C ALA A 23 7.67 -13.30 -15.64
N ALA A 24 9.00 -13.38 -15.44
CA ALA A 24 9.61 -14.46 -14.68
C ALA A 24 9.20 -14.44 -13.19
N LEU A 25 9.11 -13.25 -12.59
CA LEU A 25 8.58 -13.07 -11.22
C LEU A 25 7.13 -13.56 -11.08
N ALA A 26 6.28 -13.16 -12.02
CA ALA A 26 4.88 -13.57 -12.04
C ALA A 26 4.73 -15.09 -12.25
N ALA A 27 5.54 -15.68 -13.14
CA ALA A 27 5.54 -17.12 -13.38
C ALA A 27 6.05 -17.92 -12.17
N ALA A 28 7.09 -17.46 -11.49
CA ALA A 28 7.62 -18.11 -10.29
C ALA A 28 6.61 -18.05 -9.11
N LEU A 29 5.96 -16.91 -8.93
CA LEU A 29 4.90 -16.76 -7.92
C LEU A 29 3.69 -17.64 -8.27
N GLY A 30 3.28 -17.65 -9.55
CA GLY A 30 2.19 -18.50 -10.03
C GLY A 30 2.48 -19.98 -9.85
N TRP A 31 3.72 -20.43 -10.10
CA TRP A 31 4.15 -21.80 -9.88
C TRP A 31 4.17 -22.17 -8.39
N ALA A 32 4.79 -21.35 -7.55
CA ALA A 32 4.83 -21.58 -6.10
C ALA A 32 3.41 -21.65 -5.51
N ALA A 33 2.53 -20.78 -5.97
CA ALA A 33 1.16 -20.73 -5.52
C ALA A 33 0.30 -21.88 -6.09
N ALA A 34 0.56 -22.36 -7.31
CA ALA A 34 -0.12 -23.53 -7.85
C ALA A 34 0.20 -24.82 -7.08
N GLN A 35 1.44 -24.96 -6.60
CA GLN A 35 1.87 -26.10 -5.79
C GLN A 35 1.32 -26.07 -4.36
N ALA A 36 0.98 -24.88 -3.86
CA ALA A 36 0.47 -24.64 -2.51
C ALA A 36 -1.00 -24.22 -2.49
N ALA A 37 -1.71 -24.33 -3.62
CA ALA A 37 -3.06 -23.82 -3.79
C ALA A 37 -3.99 -24.53 -2.82
N TRP A 38 -4.39 -23.81 -1.78
CA TRP A 38 -5.29 -24.29 -0.75
C TRP A 38 -6.19 -23.13 -0.37
N VAL A 39 -7.51 -23.39 -0.30
CA VAL A 39 -8.48 -22.43 0.21
C VAL A 39 -8.82 -22.84 1.63
N SER A 40 -8.77 -21.87 2.55
CA SER A 40 -9.07 -22.11 3.95
C SER A 40 -10.52 -22.48 4.17
N GLU A 41 -10.78 -23.35 5.15
CA GLU A 41 -12.14 -23.58 5.60
C GLU A 41 -12.80 -22.27 6.09
N ASP A 42 -12.03 -21.36 6.70
CA ASP A 42 -12.51 -20.05 7.15
C ASP A 42 -13.03 -19.20 5.98
N ALA A 43 -12.48 -19.37 4.77
CA ALA A 43 -12.92 -18.62 3.60
C ALA A 43 -14.37 -18.98 3.20
N TYR A 44 -14.84 -20.19 3.54
CA TYR A 44 -16.22 -20.58 3.29
C TYR A 44 -17.22 -19.78 4.14
N ILE A 45 -16.79 -19.23 5.28
CA ILE A 45 -17.59 -18.26 6.06
C ILE A 45 -17.96 -17.06 5.20
N ILE A 46 -16.96 -16.53 4.50
CA ILE A 46 -17.11 -15.39 3.60
C ILE A 46 -17.91 -15.80 2.36
N PHE A 47 -17.63 -16.98 1.77
CA PHE A 47 -18.32 -17.43 0.55
C PHE A 47 -19.82 -17.57 0.75
N ARG A 48 -20.29 -18.18 1.84
CA ARG A 48 -21.73 -18.27 2.11
C ARG A 48 -22.34 -16.89 2.33
N THR A 49 -21.62 -15.99 3.00
CA THR A 49 -22.09 -14.62 3.24
C THR A 49 -22.24 -13.85 1.93
N VAL A 50 -21.27 -14.01 1.02
CA VAL A 50 -21.29 -13.48 -0.34
C VAL A 50 -22.42 -14.10 -1.16
N ASP A 51 -22.60 -15.42 -1.09
CA ASP A 51 -23.67 -16.15 -1.77
C ASP A 51 -25.05 -15.63 -1.33
N ASN A 52 -25.28 -15.52 -0.02
CA ASN A 52 -26.50 -14.93 0.53
C ASN A 52 -26.73 -13.51 0.04
N PHE A 53 -25.68 -12.68 -0.01
CA PHE A 53 -25.78 -11.33 -0.52
C PHE A 53 -26.19 -11.30 -2.00
N LEU A 54 -25.56 -12.12 -2.83
CA LEU A 54 -25.83 -12.20 -4.27
C LEU A 54 -27.21 -12.78 -4.59
N HIS A 55 -27.76 -13.62 -3.70
CA HIS A 55 -29.14 -14.14 -3.79
C HIS A 55 -30.20 -13.21 -3.16
N GLY A 56 -29.82 -12.01 -2.71
CA GLY A 56 -30.76 -11.01 -2.19
C GLY A 56 -31.11 -11.16 -0.72
N TYR A 57 -30.49 -12.11 -0.01
CA TYR A 57 -30.65 -12.24 1.44
C TYR A 57 -29.81 -11.21 2.20
N GLY A 58 -28.87 -10.51 1.56
CA GLY A 58 -28.02 -9.50 2.20
C GLY A 58 -26.75 -10.09 2.80
N LEU A 59 -25.84 -9.24 3.31
CA LEU A 59 -24.54 -9.64 3.84
C LEU A 59 -24.67 -10.32 5.21
N ARG A 60 -25.13 -11.56 5.26
CA ARG A 60 -25.30 -12.33 6.51
C ARG A 60 -25.00 -13.80 6.30
N TRP A 61 -24.56 -14.48 7.34
CA TRP A 61 -24.31 -15.93 7.31
C TRP A 61 -25.61 -16.75 7.39
N ASN A 62 -26.47 -16.41 8.37
CA ASN A 62 -27.80 -16.97 8.54
C ASN A 62 -28.84 -16.02 7.96
N VAL A 63 -29.75 -16.50 7.11
CA VAL A 63 -30.76 -15.64 6.46
C VAL A 63 -31.69 -14.96 7.48
N ALA A 64 -31.99 -15.65 8.58
CA ALA A 64 -32.85 -15.16 9.65
C ALA A 64 -32.21 -14.07 10.53
N GLU A 65 -30.87 -13.98 10.57
CA GLU A 65 -30.15 -13.16 11.54
C GLU A 65 -29.23 -12.17 10.84
N ARG A 66 -29.32 -10.89 11.18
CA ARG A 66 -28.41 -9.85 10.67
C ARG A 66 -27.19 -9.76 11.57
N VAL A 67 -26.28 -10.72 11.43
CA VAL A 67 -24.99 -10.75 12.15
C VAL A 67 -23.84 -10.70 11.16
N GLN A 68 -22.84 -9.88 11.47
CA GLN A 68 -21.60 -9.78 10.69
C GLN A 68 -20.67 -10.95 11.04
N SER A 69 -20.51 -11.88 10.11
CA SER A 69 -19.72 -13.12 10.25
C SER A 69 -18.26 -13.00 9.78
N PHE A 70 -17.84 -11.83 9.28
CA PHE A 70 -16.51 -11.61 8.69
C PHE A 70 -15.85 -10.37 9.28
N THR A 71 -14.52 -10.40 9.36
CA THR A 71 -13.68 -9.30 9.87
C THR A 71 -13.09 -8.44 8.75
N ALA A 72 -13.22 -8.87 7.49
CA ALA A 72 -12.61 -8.24 6.33
C ALA A 72 -13.64 -7.72 5.30
N PRO A 73 -14.31 -6.60 5.57
CA PRO A 73 -15.30 -6.00 4.69
C PRO A 73 -14.83 -5.76 3.26
N LEU A 74 -13.65 -5.16 3.09
CA LEU A 74 -13.16 -4.81 1.76
C LEU A 74 -12.93 -6.06 0.91
N TRP A 75 -12.33 -7.11 1.49
CA TRP A 75 -12.16 -8.40 0.84
C TRP A 75 -13.48 -9.09 0.53
N THR A 76 -14.43 -9.06 1.47
CA THR A 76 -15.77 -9.64 1.30
C THR A 76 -16.52 -8.98 0.14
N LEU A 77 -16.47 -7.65 0.04
CA LEU A 77 -17.07 -6.90 -1.07
C LEU A 77 -16.35 -7.16 -2.40
N ALA A 78 -15.02 -7.31 -2.39
CA ALA A 78 -14.27 -7.67 -3.59
C ALA A 78 -14.64 -9.07 -4.11
N LEU A 79 -14.78 -10.04 -3.21
CA LEU A 79 -15.28 -11.38 -3.54
C LEU A 79 -16.72 -11.36 -4.02
N ALA A 80 -17.59 -10.53 -3.44
CA ALA A 80 -18.96 -10.37 -3.93
C ALA A 80 -19.01 -9.81 -5.35
N ALA A 81 -18.22 -8.77 -5.64
CA ALA A 81 -18.15 -8.17 -6.95
C ALA A 81 -17.62 -9.16 -8.01
N ALA A 82 -16.55 -9.90 -7.69
CA ALA A 82 -15.99 -10.89 -8.60
C ALA A 82 -16.92 -12.11 -8.75
N GLY A 83 -17.47 -12.60 -7.64
CA GLY A 83 -18.40 -13.74 -7.59
C GLY A 83 -19.72 -13.49 -8.33
N ALA A 84 -20.18 -12.23 -8.40
CA ALA A 84 -21.34 -11.87 -9.21
C ALA A 84 -21.14 -12.17 -10.70
N VAL A 85 -19.89 -12.09 -11.17
CA VAL A 85 -19.50 -12.32 -12.57
C VAL A 85 -19.19 -13.80 -12.81
N THR A 86 -18.36 -14.39 -11.96
CA THR A 86 -17.86 -15.77 -12.14
C THR A 86 -18.86 -16.84 -11.73
N ARG A 87 -19.79 -16.52 -10.82
CA ARG A 87 -20.76 -17.46 -10.22
C ARG A 87 -20.11 -18.68 -9.56
N GLU A 88 -18.85 -18.55 -9.17
CA GLU A 88 -18.06 -19.59 -8.52
C GLU A 88 -17.13 -18.90 -7.51
N TYR A 89 -16.98 -19.41 -6.29
CA TYR A 89 -16.28 -18.71 -5.22
C TYR A 89 -14.86 -19.22 -4.99
N TYR A 90 -14.62 -20.51 -5.17
CA TYR A 90 -13.35 -21.16 -4.85
C TYR A 90 -12.20 -20.66 -5.76
N PHE A 91 -12.38 -20.80 -7.07
CA PHE A 91 -11.41 -20.37 -8.07
C PHE A 91 -11.35 -18.84 -8.16
N THR A 92 -12.46 -18.15 -7.89
CA THR A 92 -12.47 -16.69 -7.82
C THR A 92 -11.59 -16.17 -6.71
N ALA A 93 -11.69 -16.76 -5.51
CA ALA A 93 -10.85 -16.38 -4.38
C ALA A 93 -9.36 -16.67 -4.65
N LEU A 94 -9.06 -17.82 -5.27
CA LEU A 94 -7.69 -18.14 -5.72
C LEU A 94 -7.16 -17.12 -6.72
N ALA A 95 -7.91 -16.85 -7.80
CA ALA A 95 -7.50 -15.92 -8.84
C ALA A 95 -7.32 -14.50 -8.31
N LEU A 96 -8.24 -14.03 -7.46
CA LEU A 96 -8.17 -12.71 -6.84
C LEU A 96 -6.99 -12.60 -5.88
N GLY A 97 -6.76 -13.62 -5.05
CA GLY A 97 -5.61 -13.69 -4.14
C GLY A 97 -4.28 -13.66 -4.90
N LEU A 98 -4.15 -14.50 -5.93
CA LEU A 98 -2.97 -14.51 -6.81
C LEU A 98 -2.74 -13.15 -7.48
N ALA A 99 -3.79 -12.51 -7.99
CA ALA A 99 -3.68 -11.20 -8.62
C ALA A 99 -3.20 -10.13 -7.62
N CYS A 100 -3.76 -10.10 -6.41
CA CYS A 100 -3.35 -9.17 -5.36
C CYS A 100 -1.90 -9.40 -4.93
N SER A 101 -1.51 -10.65 -4.65
CA SER A 101 -0.13 -10.99 -4.27
C SER A 101 0.86 -10.69 -5.39
N ALA A 102 0.53 -11.01 -6.65
CA ALA A 102 1.37 -10.68 -7.79
C ALA A 102 1.56 -9.17 -7.95
N ALA A 103 0.49 -8.39 -7.79
CA ALA A 103 0.57 -6.93 -7.82
C ALA A 103 1.44 -6.38 -6.66
N ALA A 104 1.34 -6.96 -5.46
CA ALA A 104 2.17 -6.58 -4.32
C ALA A 104 3.66 -6.83 -4.60
N VAL A 105 4.00 -8.04 -5.07
CA VAL A 105 5.37 -8.42 -5.44
C VAL A 105 5.89 -7.53 -6.56
N TRP A 106 5.05 -7.20 -7.55
CA TRP A 106 5.43 -6.30 -8.63
C TRP A 106 5.78 -4.89 -8.12
N ILE A 107 4.97 -4.33 -7.21
CA ILE A 107 5.27 -3.03 -6.59
C ILE A 107 6.61 -3.08 -5.85
N LEU A 108 6.84 -4.11 -5.03
CA LEU A 108 8.09 -4.28 -4.28
C LEU A 108 9.28 -4.47 -5.21
N ALA A 109 9.16 -5.31 -6.24
CA ALA A 109 10.22 -5.59 -7.19
C ALA A 109 10.62 -4.32 -7.96
N ARG A 110 9.66 -3.49 -8.40
CA ARG A 110 9.98 -2.22 -9.08
C ARG A 110 10.71 -1.23 -8.18
N LYS A 111 10.47 -1.26 -6.87
CA LYS A 111 11.08 -0.33 -5.92
C LYS A 111 12.44 -0.82 -5.40
N LEU A 112 12.56 -2.10 -5.08
CA LEU A 112 13.73 -2.68 -4.42
C LEU A 112 14.72 -3.31 -5.41
N CYS A 113 14.23 -3.93 -6.48
CA CYS A 113 15.08 -4.73 -7.36
C CYS A 113 15.65 -3.89 -8.49
N ARG A 114 16.98 -3.70 -8.47
CA ARG A 114 17.75 -3.04 -9.53
C ARG A 114 18.48 -4.01 -10.45
N SER A 115 18.38 -5.31 -10.17
CA SER A 115 19.02 -6.38 -10.94
C SER A 115 18.19 -7.66 -10.84
N LEU A 116 18.43 -8.60 -11.76
CA LEU A 116 17.82 -9.94 -11.69
C LEU A 116 18.21 -10.67 -10.40
N GLY A 117 19.43 -10.51 -9.91
CA GLY A 117 19.86 -11.08 -8.63
C GLY A 117 19.08 -10.52 -7.44
N ALA A 118 18.79 -9.21 -7.42
CA ALA A 118 17.97 -8.61 -6.37
C ALA A 118 16.51 -9.10 -6.44
N ALA A 119 15.98 -9.32 -7.64
CA ALA A 119 14.65 -9.92 -7.82
C ALA A 119 14.61 -11.39 -7.38
N ALA A 120 15.65 -12.16 -7.68
CA ALA A 120 15.79 -13.53 -7.21
C ALA A 120 15.86 -13.60 -5.68
N TRP A 121 16.64 -12.74 -5.03
CA TRP A 121 16.70 -12.67 -3.57
C TRP A 121 15.36 -12.29 -2.93
N LEU A 122 14.65 -11.31 -3.50
CA LEU A 122 13.32 -10.94 -3.03
C LEU A 122 12.35 -12.12 -3.11
N LEU A 123 12.33 -12.81 -4.25
CA LEU A 123 11.50 -14.01 -4.43
C LEU A 123 11.89 -15.13 -3.47
N SER A 124 13.17 -15.43 -3.33
CA SER A 124 13.65 -16.46 -2.40
C SER A 124 13.23 -16.15 -0.96
N ALA A 125 13.36 -14.89 -0.54
CA ALA A 125 12.91 -14.45 0.78
C ALA A 125 11.38 -14.63 0.95
N LEU A 126 10.58 -14.21 -0.03
CA LEU A 126 9.13 -14.36 0.03
C LEU A 126 8.68 -15.82 0.00
N CYS A 127 9.22 -16.63 -0.92
CA CYS A 127 8.91 -18.05 -1.03
C CYS A 127 9.41 -18.88 0.17
N SER A 128 10.41 -18.39 0.91
CA SER A 128 10.84 -19.01 2.17
C SER A 128 9.87 -18.78 3.33
N SER A 129 8.98 -17.79 3.21
CA SER A 129 7.96 -17.51 4.21
C SER A 129 6.73 -18.36 3.96
N LYS A 130 6.54 -19.39 4.78
CA LYS A 130 5.32 -20.22 4.76
C LYS A 130 4.05 -19.37 4.87
N ALA A 131 4.07 -18.36 5.74
CA ALA A 131 2.93 -17.45 5.89
C ALA A 131 2.59 -16.73 4.58
N PHE A 132 3.59 -16.24 3.83
CA PHE A 132 3.33 -15.57 2.57
C PHE A 132 2.79 -16.53 1.49
N VAL A 133 3.37 -17.73 1.39
CA VAL A 133 2.99 -18.71 0.37
C VAL A 133 1.58 -19.25 0.63
N ASP A 134 1.29 -19.71 1.85
CA ASP A 134 -0.01 -20.31 2.19
C ASP A 134 -1.14 -19.28 2.09
N PHE A 135 -0.94 -18.07 2.64
CA PHE A 135 -1.98 -17.03 2.65
C PHE A 135 -2.12 -16.24 1.33
N THR A 136 -1.28 -16.50 0.33
CA THR A 136 -1.50 -15.99 -1.03
C THR A 136 -2.68 -16.68 -1.73
N THR A 137 -2.97 -17.93 -1.37
CA THR A 137 -4.05 -18.73 -1.99
C THR A 137 -5.18 -19.12 -1.05
N SER A 138 -5.06 -18.81 0.26
CA SER A 138 -6.02 -19.22 1.29
C SER A 138 -7.48 -18.77 1.10
N GLY A 139 -7.77 -17.90 0.13
CA GLY A 139 -9.10 -17.31 -0.08
C GLY A 139 -9.49 -16.26 0.97
N LEU A 140 -8.56 -15.91 1.85
CA LEU A 140 -8.70 -14.87 2.87
C LEU A 140 -8.09 -13.54 2.42
N GLU A 141 -8.33 -12.51 3.21
CA GLU A 141 -8.01 -11.11 2.93
C GLU A 141 -6.52 -10.74 2.94
N ASN A 142 -5.64 -11.69 3.31
CA ASN A 142 -4.21 -11.50 3.45
C ASN A 142 -3.55 -11.04 2.14
N ALA A 143 -3.95 -11.63 1.01
CA ALA A 143 -3.41 -11.26 -0.30
C ALA A 143 -3.69 -9.79 -0.65
N LEU A 144 -4.91 -9.31 -0.41
CA LEU A 144 -5.26 -7.90 -0.54
C LEU A 144 -4.48 -7.04 0.47
N GLY A 145 -4.27 -7.57 1.67
CA GLY A 145 -3.42 -6.96 2.69
C GLY A 145 -1.98 -6.71 2.20
N TYR A 146 -1.35 -7.70 1.56
CA TYR A 146 0.00 -7.54 1.00
C TYR A 146 0.06 -6.41 -0.03
N LEU A 147 -0.96 -6.33 -0.90
CA LEU A 147 -1.08 -5.27 -1.89
C LEU A 147 -1.22 -3.89 -1.25
N LEU A 148 -2.11 -3.74 -0.26
CA LEU A 148 -2.34 -2.48 0.43
C LEU A 148 -1.09 -2.02 1.20
N LEU A 149 -0.38 -2.95 1.86
CA LEU A 149 0.88 -2.67 2.54
C LEU A 149 1.97 -2.22 1.56
N ALA A 150 2.12 -2.91 0.42
CA ALA A 150 3.08 -2.53 -0.62
C ALA A 150 2.74 -1.16 -1.23
N ALA A 151 1.46 -0.88 -1.50
CA ALA A 151 0.98 0.40 -2.01
C ALA A 151 1.21 1.54 -0.99
N PHE A 152 0.94 1.30 0.30
CA PHE A 152 1.19 2.25 1.37
C PHE A 152 2.68 2.59 1.48
N GLY A 153 3.54 1.57 1.51
CA GLY A 153 5.00 1.76 1.53
C GLY A 153 5.53 2.49 0.29
N LEU A 154 4.94 2.23 -0.90
CA LEU A 154 5.27 2.97 -2.12
C LEU A 154 4.91 4.46 -1.98
N ALA A 155 3.70 4.76 -1.52
CA ALA A 155 3.21 6.13 -1.33
C ALA A 155 4.01 6.90 -0.28
N PHE A 156 4.29 6.27 0.87
CA PHE A 156 5.02 6.90 1.97
C PHE A 156 6.49 7.17 1.60
N LEU A 157 7.23 6.14 1.14
CA LEU A 157 8.65 6.28 0.83
C LEU A 157 8.91 7.07 -0.46
N GLY A 158 7.94 7.11 -1.39
CA GLY A 158 8.06 7.92 -2.60
C GLY A 158 8.23 9.41 -2.33
N GLN A 159 7.70 9.89 -1.19
CA GLN A 159 7.88 11.27 -0.74
C GLN A 159 9.29 11.52 -0.23
N ALA A 160 9.81 10.63 0.64
CA ALA A 160 11.17 10.75 1.18
C ALA A 160 12.26 10.70 0.09
N GLU A 161 12.03 9.94 -0.99
CA GLU A 161 12.91 9.94 -2.16
C GLU A 161 12.87 11.28 -2.93
N GLY A 162 11.69 11.87 -3.08
CA GLY A 162 11.51 13.18 -3.73
C GLY A 162 12.23 14.30 -3.00
N GLU A 163 12.10 14.35 -1.67
CA GLU A 163 12.78 15.35 -0.82
C GLU A 163 14.31 15.22 -0.92
N ARG A 164 14.85 13.99 -0.94
CA ARG A 164 16.30 13.78 -1.10
C ARG A 164 16.81 14.20 -2.48
N GLN A 165 16.01 14.05 -3.53
CA GLN A 165 16.40 14.47 -4.89
C GLN A 165 16.37 15.99 -5.05
N GLU A 166 15.37 16.66 -4.46
CA GLU A 166 15.29 18.12 -4.44
C GLU A 166 16.44 18.73 -3.62
N ALA A 167 16.78 18.16 -2.46
CA ALA A 167 17.91 18.58 -1.65
C ALA A 167 19.29 18.33 -2.30
N GLY A 168 19.43 17.22 -3.05
CA GLY A 168 20.68 16.88 -3.75
C GLY A 168 20.87 17.55 -5.12
N GLY A 169 19.82 18.17 -5.68
CA GLY A 169 19.90 18.96 -6.91
C GLY A 169 20.29 20.42 -6.70
N GLY A 170 20.43 20.85 -5.44
CA GLY A 170 20.76 22.21 -5.05
C GLY A 170 22.22 22.40 -4.63
N GLU A 171 23.20 22.00 -5.44
CA GLU A 171 24.64 22.36 -5.33
C GLU A 171 25.34 21.97 -6.65
N VAL A 172 26.17 22.75 -7.36
CA VAL A 172 26.86 24.02 -7.11
C VAL A 172 27.06 24.72 -8.48
N ASP A 173 26.57 25.95 -8.69
CA ASP A 173 27.15 26.82 -9.73
C ASP A 173 28.45 27.39 -9.17
N GLN A 174 29.55 26.69 -9.40
CA GLN A 174 30.88 27.01 -8.86
C GLN A 174 31.59 28.08 -9.71
N GLY A 175 30.82 29.03 -10.24
CA GLY A 175 31.24 29.98 -11.25
C GLY A 175 30.98 31.44 -10.91
N SER A 176 30.72 31.85 -9.67
CA SER A 176 30.75 33.29 -9.37
C SER A 176 31.03 33.67 -7.91
N VAL A 177 32.06 34.50 -7.78
CA VAL A 177 32.26 35.52 -6.74
C VAL A 177 32.83 35.06 -5.39
N PHE A 178 34.16 34.99 -5.40
CA PHE A 178 35.01 35.47 -4.31
C PHE A 178 34.56 36.89 -3.88
N ARG A 179 33.85 37.01 -2.76
CA ARG A 179 33.77 38.28 -1.99
C ARG A 179 33.76 37.97 -0.49
N ARG A 180 34.87 38.26 0.17
CA ARG A 180 35.04 38.23 1.63
C ARG A 180 34.35 39.43 2.30
N ALA A 181 33.72 39.19 3.46
CA ALA A 181 33.82 39.90 4.76
C ALA A 181 32.47 39.90 5.53
N PRO A 182 32.42 40.20 6.85
CA PRO A 182 32.91 39.36 7.96
C PRO A 182 31.81 39.08 9.04
N ALA A 183 32.23 38.37 10.08
CA ALA A 183 31.49 37.80 11.21
C ALA A 183 30.35 38.62 11.84
N GLY A 184 29.27 37.92 12.21
CA GLY A 184 28.28 38.41 13.16
C GLY A 184 26.99 37.58 13.24
N ARG A 185 26.79 36.93 14.41
CA ARG A 185 25.55 36.36 15.01
C ARG A 185 25.24 34.88 14.78
N SER A 186 25.24 34.17 15.92
CA SER A 186 24.60 32.88 16.11
C SER A 186 23.09 33.08 16.30
N ALA A 187 22.28 32.15 15.76
CA ALA A 187 21.12 31.52 16.39
C ALA A 187 20.28 30.75 15.34
N SER A 188 20.21 29.43 15.55
CA SER A 188 19.17 28.50 15.07
C SER A 188 18.74 28.58 13.59
N SER A 189 19.56 28.03 12.69
CA SER A 189 19.08 27.60 11.39
C SER A 189 18.42 26.23 11.52
N VAL A 190 17.10 26.21 11.66
CA VAL A 190 16.32 25.14 11.03
C VAL A 190 16.79 25.07 9.57
N PRO A 191 17.19 23.90 9.03
CA PRO A 191 17.80 23.85 7.70
C PRO A 191 16.83 24.43 6.67
N ALA A 192 17.28 25.53 6.05
CA ALA A 192 16.60 26.26 4.99
C ALA A 192 16.68 25.47 3.66
N ALA A 193 16.03 24.30 3.65
CA ALA A 193 15.82 23.47 2.46
C ALA A 193 14.31 23.31 2.16
N GLU A 194 13.47 24.21 2.66
CA GLU A 194 12.05 24.31 2.28
C GLU A 194 11.90 25.13 0.98
N ALA A 195 12.50 24.66 -0.12
CA ALA A 195 12.01 25.02 -1.45
C ALA A 195 10.70 24.26 -1.67
N GLY A 196 9.66 24.73 -0.98
CA GLY A 196 8.44 23.97 -0.68
C GLY A 196 7.63 23.64 -1.92
N ARG A 197 7.36 22.34 -2.12
CA ARG A 197 6.26 21.89 -2.99
C ARG A 197 4.99 22.68 -2.66
N PRO A 198 4.17 23.00 -3.67
CA PRO A 198 2.92 23.70 -3.41
C PRO A 198 2.08 22.88 -2.42
N ALA A 199 1.45 23.56 -1.47
CA ALA A 199 0.67 22.93 -0.40
C ALA A 199 -0.35 21.89 -0.91
N THR A 200 -0.84 22.06 -2.13
CA THR A 200 -1.73 21.11 -2.83
C THR A 200 -1.11 19.75 -3.06
N ASP A 201 0.16 19.67 -3.45
CA ASP A 201 0.83 18.39 -3.75
C ASP A 201 1.02 17.55 -2.49
N LEU A 202 1.33 18.22 -1.37
CA LEU A 202 1.47 17.58 -0.07
C LEU A 202 0.12 17.07 0.45
N CYS A 203 -0.95 17.84 0.27
CA CYS A 203 -2.31 17.40 0.59
C CYS A 203 -2.72 16.19 -0.26
N HIS A 204 -2.42 16.18 -1.56
CA HIS A 204 -2.73 15.04 -2.45
C HIS A 204 -1.91 13.79 -2.08
N TRP A 205 -0.63 13.95 -1.77
CA TRP A 205 0.21 12.86 -1.29
C TRP A 205 -0.36 12.25 0.01
N PHE A 206 -0.63 13.11 1.00
CA PHE A 206 -1.19 12.69 2.27
C PHE A 206 -2.55 12.01 2.09
N PHE A 207 -3.44 12.58 1.27
CA PHE A 207 -4.74 11.98 0.93
C PHE A 207 -4.60 10.55 0.40
N ARG A 208 -3.73 10.33 -0.59
CA ARG A 208 -3.52 9.00 -1.18
C ARG A 208 -3.03 8.00 -0.15
N MET A 209 -2.07 8.39 0.68
CA MET A 209 -1.52 7.55 1.73
C MET A 209 -2.57 7.23 2.81
N ALA A 210 -3.34 8.23 3.26
CA ALA A 210 -4.42 8.06 4.22
C ALA A 210 -5.56 7.19 3.66
N LEU A 211 -5.87 7.30 2.37
CA LEU A 211 -6.90 6.50 1.71
C LEU A 211 -6.51 5.02 1.67
N ILE A 212 -5.26 4.72 1.32
CA ILE A 212 -4.74 3.35 1.34
C ILE A 212 -4.76 2.80 2.78
N ALA A 213 -4.42 3.62 3.78
CA ALA A 213 -4.50 3.21 5.17
C ALA A 213 -5.96 2.89 5.59
N ALA A 214 -6.93 3.74 5.22
CA ALA A 214 -8.33 3.50 5.51
C ALA A 214 -8.87 2.23 4.84
N LEU A 215 -8.52 1.99 3.57
CA LEU A 215 -8.83 0.73 2.88
C LEU A 215 -8.16 -0.47 3.54
N GLY A 216 -6.94 -0.28 4.03
CA GLY A 216 -6.21 -1.24 4.87
C GLY A 216 -6.98 -1.65 6.11
N VAL A 217 -7.45 -0.68 6.88
CA VAL A 217 -8.26 -0.90 8.09
C VAL A 217 -9.61 -1.56 7.75
N CYS A 218 -10.23 -1.19 6.61
CA CYS A 218 -11.44 -1.87 6.10
C CYS A 218 -11.18 -3.31 5.64
N ASN A 219 -9.94 -3.64 5.31
CA ASN A 219 -9.55 -5.01 4.99
C ASN A 219 -9.25 -5.80 6.26
N ARG A 220 -8.53 -5.18 7.20
CA ARG A 220 -8.08 -5.77 8.46
C ARG A 220 -7.75 -4.68 9.49
N LEU A 221 -8.40 -4.72 10.65
CA LEU A 221 -8.21 -3.70 11.70
C LEU A 221 -6.78 -3.64 12.24
N ASP A 222 -6.08 -4.77 12.31
CA ASP A 222 -4.69 -4.87 12.78
C ASP A 222 -3.69 -4.15 11.87
N MET A 223 -4.04 -3.86 10.61
CA MET A 223 -3.22 -3.02 9.73
C MET A 223 -3.06 -1.59 10.25
N ALA A 224 -3.98 -1.12 11.10
CA ALA A 224 -3.84 0.16 11.79
C ALA A 224 -2.52 0.25 12.56
N LEU A 225 -2.03 -0.85 13.13
CA LEU A 225 -0.76 -0.88 13.87
C LEU A 225 0.44 -0.54 12.98
N LEU A 226 0.39 -0.98 11.72
CA LEU A 226 1.45 -0.71 10.74
C LEU A 226 1.33 0.69 10.13
N PHE A 227 0.10 1.14 9.85
CA PHE A 227 -0.13 2.39 9.12
C PHE A 227 -0.18 3.63 10.01
N ALA A 228 -0.69 3.52 11.25
CA ALA A 228 -0.94 4.68 12.10
C ALA A 228 0.32 5.50 12.43
N PRO A 229 1.50 4.91 12.77
CA PRO A 229 2.68 5.71 13.08
C PRO A 229 3.16 6.53 11.88
N ALA A 230 3.23 5.90 10.70
CA ALA A 230 3.63 6.56 9.46
C ALA A 230 2.60 7.61 9.02
N ALA A 231 1.31 7.31 9.17
CA ALA A 231 0.24 8.23 8.83
C ALA A 231 0.18 9.45 9.77
N ALA A 232 0.43 9.25 11.07
CA ALA A 232 0.51 10.33 12.05
C ALA A 232 1.71 11.25 11.78
N TYR A 233 2.86 10.68 11.45
CA TYR A 233 4.04 11.45 11.04
C TYR A 233 3.78 12.28 9.78
N ALA A 234 3.20 11.65 8.75
CA ALA A 234 2.82 12.31 7.50
C ALA A 234 1.77 13.41 7.71
N PHE A 235 0.78 13.18 8.59
CA PHE A 235 -0.21 14.19 8.97
C PHE A 235 0.47 15.39 9.62
N TRP A 236 1.34 15.14 10.60
CA TRP A 236 2.05 16.20 11.31
C TRP A 236 2.91 17.04 10.37
N MET A 237 3.69 16.39 9.51
CA MET A 237 4.51 17.06 8.49
C MET A 237 3.64 17.88 7.53
N ALA A 238 2.58 17.28 6.99
CA ALA A 238 1.69 17.95 6.05
C ALA A 238 0.95 19.12 6.69
N ALA A 239 0.50 18.97 7.94
CA ALA A 239 -0.24 20.00 8.67
C ALA A 239 0.62 21.23 8.96
N ARG A 240 1.93 21.04 9.21
CA ARG A 240 2.87 22.16 9.40
C ARG A 240 3.10 22.95 8.12
N ALA A 241 3.20 22.29 6.97
CA ALA A 241 3.52 22.94 5.70
C ALA A 241 2.28 23.46 4.94
N ALA A 242 1.19 22.68 4.87
CA ALA A 242 0.00 23.01 4.08
C ALA A 242 -1.16 23.60 4.90
N GLY A 243 -1.05 23.57 6.23
CA GLY A 243 -2.06 24.02 7.19
C GLY A 243 -3.01 22.89 7.62
N TRP A 244 -3.21 22.78 8.95
CA TRP A 244 -3.94 21.67 9.57
C TRP A 244 -5.37 21.46 9.02
N ARG A 245 -6.13 22.52 8.71
CA ARG A 245 -7.52 22.41 8.22
C ARG A 245 -7.60 21.66 6.88
N ARG A 246 -6.68 21.94 5.96
CA ARG A 246 -6.66 21.29 4.64
C ARG A 246 -6.30 19.82 4.76
N VAL A 247 -5.31 19.51 5.59
CA VAL A 247 -4.85 18.13 5.82
C VAL A 247 -5.89 17.32 6.60
N ALA A 248 -6.56 17.92 7.58
CA ALA A 248 -7.70 17.30 8.27
C ALA A 248 -8.86 17.03 7.29
N GLY A 249 -9.19 17.97 6.40
CA GLY A 249 -10.16 17.75 5.33
C GLY A 249 -9.77 16.58 4.41
N ALA A 250 -8.50 16.49 4.02
CA ALA A 250 -7.98 15.37 3.25
C ALA A 250 -8.07 14.04 4.02
N ALA A 251 -7.77 14.03 5.33
CA ALA A 251 -7.90 12.84 6.17
C ALA A 251 -9.34 12.35 6.25
N LEU A 252 -10.30 13.27 6.45
CA LEU A 252 -11.73 12.95 6.51
C LEU A 252 -12.23 12.36 5.18
N LEU A 253 -11.86 12.98 4.06
CA LEU A 253 -12.21 12.47 2.73
C LEU A 253 -11.59 11.10 2.46
N ALA A 254 -10.34 10.89 2.85
CA ALA A 254 -9.64 9.63 2.71
C ALA A 254 -10.25 8.52 3.60
N GLY A 255 -10.79 8.89 4.77
CA GLY A 255 -11.45 7.99 5.71
C GLY A 255 -12.88 7.60 5.31
N LEU A 256 -13.45 8.19 4.26
CA LEU A 256 -14.83 7.91 3.83
C LEU A 256 -15.14 6.42 3.62
N PRO A 257 -14.28 5.59 3.01
CA PRO A 257 -14.59 4.16 2.86
C PRO A 257 -14.77 3.45 4.21
N LEU A 258 -13.94 3.79 5.20
CA LEU A 258 -14.03 3.23 6.55
C LEU A 258 -15.28 3.71 7.27
N LEU A 259 -15.53 5.03 7.25
CA LEU A 259 -16.73 5.61 7.86
C LEU A 259 -18.02 5.09 7.21
N ALA A 260 -18.01 4.92 5.88
CA ALA A 260 -19.15 4.36 5.16
C ALA A 260 -19.40 2.91 5.56
N TRP A 261 -18.35 2.11 5.72
CA TRP A 261 -18.48 0.75 6.21
C TRP A 261 -18.98 0.69 7.65
N GLU A 262 -18.40 1.47 8.56
CA GLU A 262 -18.81 1.51 9.97
C GLU A 262 -20.26 1.97 10.13
N LEU A 263 -20.68 3.00 9.38
CA LEU A 263 -22.06 3.46 9.36
C LEU A 263 -23.00 2.39 8.80
N PHE A 264 -22.62 1.73 7.70
CA PHE A 264 -23.38 0.60 7.16
C PHE A 264 -23.50 -0.51 8.20
N SER A 265 -22.40 -0.91 8.84
CA SER A 265 -22.36 -1.99 9.81
C SER A 265 -23.25 -1.67 11.02
N LEU A 266 -23.15 -0.46 11.55
CA LEU A 266 -24.00 0.02 12.65
C LEU A 266 -25.49 0.00 12.29
N LEU A 267 -25.87 0.48 11.10
CA LEU A 267 -27.28 0.53 10.69
C LEU A 267 -27.83 -0.84 10.30
N TYR A 268 -27.02 -1.69 9.69
CA TYR A 268 -27.45 -2.97 9.14
C TYR A 268 -27.39 -4.12 10.15
N TYR A 269 -26.32 -4.19 10.95
CA TYR A 269 -26.11 -5.23 11.97
C TYR A 269 -26.44 -4.76 13.39
N GLY A 270 -26.56 -3.44 13.63
CA GLY A 270 -26.77 -2.89 14.97
C GLY A 270 -25.50 -2.81 15.82
N PHE A 271 -24.32 -3.12 15.25
CA PHE A 271 -23.04 -3.08 15.95
C PHE A 271 -21.92 -2.70 14.95
N PRO A 272 -20.93 -1.88 15.34
CA PRO A 272 -19.93 -1.36 14.39
C PRO A 272 -18.78 -2.33 14.09
N VAL A 273 -18.62 -3.38 14.89
CA VAL A 273 -17.56 -4.39 14.74
C VAL A 273 -18.16 -5.78 14.61
N PRO A 274 -17.41 -6.79 14.12
CA PRO A 274 -17.89 -8.16 14.06
C PRO A 274 -18.31 -8.63 15.45
N ASN A 275 -19.51 -9.20 15.56
CA ASN A 275 -19.99 -9.79 16.80
C ASN A 275 -19.90 -11.31 16.67
N THR A 276 -19.14 -11.95 17.56
CA THR A 276 -19.15 -13.40 17.69
C THR A 276 -20.45 -13.79 18.37
N ALA A 277 -21.46 -14.15 17.57
CA ALA A 277 -22.64 -14.84 18.07
C ALA A 277 -22.28 -16.26 18.54
#